data_AF-A0A8K0SA83-F1
#
_entry.id   AF-A0A8K0SA83-F1
#
_cell.length_a   1.000
_cell.length_b   1.000
_cell.length_c   1.000
_cell.angle_alpha   90.00
_cell.angle_beta   90.00
_cell.angle_gamma   90.00
#
_symmetry.space_group_name_H-M   'P 1'
#
loop_
_entity.id
_entity.type
_entity.pdbx_description
1 polymer ?
#
loop_
_entity_poly.entity_id
_entity_poly.type
_entity_poly.pdbx_seq_one_letter_code
_entity_poly.pdbx_strand_id
1 'polypeptide(L)'
;MLEPEMVNSSDAYLISKARDEYNVKIVPITLQTSWAVSRNKLHAAIQFFPVNQQCIQLREAESYTKLLAFNQTQYDRVLSVDSESVLLQAIDELFTLPPAPVAMPRAYWIFPQKLLSSHVMLIKPSKTELTRIMERVQAAVYGEYDMEIVNQLYRDSALMFPHRRYALLSGEFCNDNHTLHLGSGIEVWDPVSVYSEAKLIHFSDWPLPKPWKPIAEEKRLEVQPNCTRTADGMEDCTGRTIWNRLYTDFSAKRKEICDHERTSDNPSLDKSMSH
;
A
#
# COMPACT_ATOMS: atom_id res chain seq x y z
N MET A 1 12.85 14.10 18.44
CA MET A 1 13.19 13.10 19.48
C MET A 1 12.04 12.12 19.52
N LEU A 2 12.32 10.82 19.62
CA LEU A 2 11.28 9.81 19.85
C LEU A 2 10.68 10.04 21.25
N GLU A 3 9.40 9.75 21.41
CA GLU A 3 8.77 9.86 22.73
C GLU A 3 9.40 8.84 23.70
N PRO A 4 9.47 9.14 25.02
CA PRO A 4 10.15 8.29 26.00
C PRO A 4 9.65 6.84 26.03
N GLU A 5 8.38 6.60 25.71
CA GLU A 5 7.77 5.27 25.67
C GLU A 5 8.18 4.43 24.45
N MET A 6 8.75 5.06 23.42
CA MET A 6 9.20 4.38 22.20
C MET A 6 10.65 3.91 22.29
N VAL A 7 11.43 4.34 23.29
CA VAL A 7 12.90 4.18 23.31
C VAL A 7 13.36 2.71 23.22
N ASN A 8 12.53 1.75 23.64
CA ASN A 8 12.76 0.31 23.53
C ASN A 8 11.70 -0.44 22.68
N SER A 9 11.06 0.24 21.72
CA SER A 9 10.09 -0.41 20.82
C SER A 9 10.74 -0.85 19.51
N SER A 10 10.18 -1.88 18.87
CA SER A 10 10.55 -2.30 17.52
C SER A 10 10.54 -1.14 16.51
N ASP A 11 9.66 -0.16 16.73
CA ASP A 11 9.51 0.99 15.84
C ASP A 11 10.68 1.98 16.00
N ALA A 12 11.17 2.21 17.22
CA ALA A 12 12.34 3.05 17.43
C ALA A 12 13.62 2.44 16.84
N TYR A 13 13.76 1.11 16.94
CA TYR A 13 14.82 0.39 16.25
C TYR A 13 14.74 0.59 14.74
N LEU A 14 13.57 0.39 14.13
CA LEU A 14 13.40 0.56 12.68
C LEU A 14 13.65 2.00 12.20
N ILE A 15 13.22 3.00 12.98
CA ILE A 15 13.52 4.41 12.71
C ILE A 15 15.02 4.67 12.80
N SER A 16 15.70 4.15 13.82
CA SER A 16 17.14 4.32 14.00
C SER A 16 17.90 3.64 12.86
N LYS A 17 17.53 2.41 12.50
CA LYS A 17 18.09 1.67 11.36
C LYS A 17 17.92 2.41 10.03
N ALA A 18 16.72 2.94 9.76
CA ALA A 18 16.47 3.75 8.57
C ALA A 18 17.38 4.98 8.50
N ARG A 19 17.58 5.67 9.62
CA ARG A 19 18.47 6.85 9.71
C ARG A 19 19.94 6.48 9.60
N ASP A 20 20.39 5.48 10.35
CA ASP A 20 21.81 5.22 10.60
C ASP A 20 22.44 4.29 9.57
N GLU A 21 21.71 3.30 9.06
CA GLU A 21 22.21 2.35 8.06
C GLU A 21 21.83 2.76 6.62
N TYR A 22 20.59 3.21 6.43
CA TYR A 22 20.07 3.57 5.09
C TYR A 22 20.18 5.06 4.78
N ASN A 23 20.68 5.88 5.72
CA ASN A 23 20.83 7.33 5.58
C ASN A 23 19.52 8.03 5.16
N VAL A 24 18.38 7.51 5.61
CA VAL A 24 17.06 8.07 5.29
C VAL A 24 16.83 9.33 6.13
N LYS A 25 16.44 10.42 5.47
CA LYS A 25 15.98 11.62 6.17
C LYS A 25 14.57 11.42 6.71
N ILE A 26 14.46 11.28 8.03
CA ILE A 26 13.19 11.08 8.72
C ILE A 26 12.60 12.45 9.07
N VAL A 27 11.38 12.71 8.62
CA VAL A 27 10.62 13.92 8.93
C VAL A 27 9.35 13.51 9.67
N PRO A 28 9.24 13.78 10.98
CA PRO A 28 8.02 13.48 11.71
C PRO A 28 6.87 14.34 11.20
N ILE A 29 5.70 13.72 11.07
CA ILE A 29 4.45 14.42 10.75
C ILE A 29 3.50 14.27 11.93
N THR A 30 2.73 15.31 12.22
CA THR A 30 1.63 15.22 13.17
C THR A 30 0.46 14.52 12.48
N LEU A 31 0.11 13.33 12.96
CA LEU A 31 -1.10 12.65 12.54
C LEU A 31 -2.30 13.50 12.96
N GLN A 32 -3.20 13.78 12.03
CA GLN A 32 -4.45 14.46 12.35
C GLN A 32 -5.48 13.39 12.75
N THR A 33 -5.39 12.92 13.99
CA THR A 33 -6.41 12.01 14.57
C THR A 33 -7.78 12.68 14.68
N SER A 34 -7.82 14.02 14.58
CA SER A 34 -9.05 14.80 14.57
C SER A 34 -9.95 14.49 13.37
N TRP A 35 -9.52 13.76 12.34
CA TRP A 35 -10.40 13.33 11.24
C TRP A 35 -11.48 12.35 11.70
N ALA A 36 -11.17 11.50 12.68
CA ALA A 36 -12.18 10.67 13.34
C ALA A 36 -13.05 11.52 14.30
N VAL A 37 -12.44 12.51 14.96
CA VAL A 37 -13.05 13.32 16.04
C VAL A 37 -13.93 14.47 15.52
N SER A 38 -13.67 15.01 14.32
CA SER A 38 -14.43 16.11 13.71
C SER A 38 -15.85 15.69 13.31
N ARG A 39 -16.14 14.38 13.35
CA ARG A 39 -17.48 13.80 13.36
C ARG A 39 -18.23 14.04 14.69
N ASN A 40 -17.88 15.10 15.44
CA ASN A 40 -18.42 15.47 16.75
C ASN A 40 -19.83 16.08 16.69
N LYS A 41 -20.77 15.30 16.16
CA LYS A 41 -22.04 15.03 16.86
C LYS A 41 -22.11 13.59 17.38
N LEU A 42 -21.02 12.82 17.30
CA LEU A 42 -21.03 11.37 17.49
C LEU A 42 -19.97 10.83 18.48
N HIS A 43 -19.21 11.64 19.23
CA HIS A 43 -18.33 11.08 20.28
C HIS A 43 -19.12 10.33 21.37
N ALA A 44 -20.36 10.75 21.65
CA ALA A 44 -21.25 10.03 22.56
C ALA A 44 -21.81 8.72 21.97
N ALA A 45 -21.66 8.49 20.66
CA ALA A 45 -22.21 7.32 19.96
C ALA A 45 -21.14 6.35 19.45
N ILE A 46 -19.84 6.70 19.45
CA ILE A 46 -18.76 5.75 19.12
C ILE A 46 -18.81 4.52 20.03
N GLN A 47 -19.10 4.68 21.33
CA GLN A 47 -19.31 3.55 22.27
C GLN A 47 -20.50 2.64 21.92
N PHE A 48 -21.42 3.08 21.05
CA PHE A 48 -22.63 2.36 20.67
C PHE A 48 -22.60 1.76 19.26
N PHE A 49 -21.53 1.99 18.48
CA PHE A 49 -21.36 1.29 17.21
C PHE A 49 -20.83 -0.12 17.41
N PRO A 50 -21.26 -1.10 16.61
CA PRO A 50 -20.65 -2.42 16.62
C PRO A 50 -19.16 -2.30 16.24
N VAL A 51 -18.33 -3.16 16.83
CA VAL A 51 -16.85 -3.12 16.73
C VAL A 51 -16.36 -3.01 15.29
N ASN A 52 -17.02 -3.69 14.34
CA ASN A 52 -16.67 -3.65 12.93
C ASN A 52 -16.73 -2.23 12.32
N GLN A 53 -17.68 -1.39 12.75
CA GLN A 53 -17.89 -0.05 12.23
C GLN A 53 -16.86 0.93 12.79
N GLN A 54 -16.47 0.77 14.05
CA GLN A 54 -15.34 1.51 14.64
C GLN A 54 -14.02 1.20 13.92
N CYS A 55 -13.76 -0.08 13.61
CA CYS A 55 -12.57 -0.47 12.84
C CYS A 55 -12.55 0.11 11.42
N ILE A 56 -13.71 0.24 10.77
CA ILE A 56 -13.80 0.87 9.44
C ILE A 56 -13.44 2.34 9.52
N GLN A 57 -13.99 3.07 10.50
CA GLN A 57 -13.72 4.50 10.67
C GLN A 57 -12.25 4.82 10.98
N LEU A 58 -11.57 3.96 11.74
CA LEU A 58 -10.13 4.09 11.98
C LEU A 58 -9.32 3.88 10.69
N ARG A 59 -9.65 2.86 9.90
CA ARG A 59 -8.99 2.61 8.61
C ARG A 59 -9.20 3.75 7.61
N GLU A 60 -10.39 4.34 7.57
CA GLU A 60 -10.66 5.55 6.75
C GLU A 60 -9.71 6.69 7.13
N ALA A 61 -9.65 7.03 8.43
CA ALA A 61 -8.82 8.11 8.94
C ALA A 61 -7.32 7.85 8.72
N GLU A 62 -6.88 6.61 8.92
CA GLU A 62 -5.50 6.20 8.63
C GLU A 62 -5.18 6.36 7.14
N SER A 63 -6.11 6.01 6.24
CA SER A 63 -5.93 6.15 4.80
C SER A 63 -5.63 7.60 4.39
N TYR A 64 -6.30 8.59 5.01
CA TYR A 64 -6.10 10.01 4.73
C TYR A 64 -4.72 10.54 5.14
N THR A 65 -3.99 9.82 6.00
CA THR A 65 -2.65 10.23 6.45
C THR A 65 -1.69 10.37 5.27
N LYS A 66 -1.82 9.53 4.23
CA LYS A 66 -0.97 9.63 3.03
C LYS A 66 -1.15 10.97 2.30
N LEU A 67 -2.31 11.61 2.42
CA LEU A 67 -2.59 12.91 1.81
C LEU A 67 -1.83 14.07 2.47
N LEU A 68 -1.24 13.87 3.66
CA LEU A 68 -0.31 14.83 4.27
C LEU A 68 0.98 15.00 3.46
N ALA A 69 1.25 14.14 2.48
CA ALA A 69 2.32 14.32 1.51
C ALA A 69 2.21 15.65 0.74
N PHE A 70 0.99 16.19 0.55
CA PHE A 70 0.78 17.50 -0.08
C PHE A 70 1.30 18.67 0.78
N ASN A 71 1.54 18.46 2.08
CA ASN A 71 2.08 19.47 2.98
C ASN A 71 3.62 19.55 2.97
N GLN A 72 4.31 18.62 2.31
CA GLN A 72 5.78 18.51 2.33
C GLN A 72 6.45 19.54 1.41
N THR A 73 6.10 20.81 1.62
CA THR A 73 6.48 21.99 0.82
C THR A 73 7.96 22.36 0.85
N GLN A 74 8.75 21.68 1.68
CA GLN A 74 10.21 21.73 1.62
C GLN A 74 10.80 20.98 0.40
N TYR A 75 9.98 20.23 -0.34
CA TYR A 75 10.37 19.53 -1.55
C TYR A 75 9.56 20.03 -2.75
N ASP A 76 10.20 20.14 -3.91
CA ASP A 76 9.53 20.51 -5.16
C ASP A 76 8.58 19.40 -5.66
N ARG A 77 8.95 18.15 -5.41
CA ARG A 77 8.16 16.96 -5.75
C ARG A 77 8.32 15.88 -4.68
N VAL A 78 7.24 15.16 -4.42
CA VAL A 78 7.20 14.05 -3.47
C VAL A 78 6.55 12.86 -4.13
N LEU A 79 7.22 11.72 -4.12
CA LEU A 79 6.63 10.45 -4.54
C LEU A 79 6.10 9.74 -3.30
N SER A 80 4.78 9.66 -3.18
CA SER A 80 4.09 8.86 -2.15
C SER A 80 3.89 7.45 -2.69
N VAL A 81 4.29 6.44 -1.91
CA VAL A 81 4.15 5.02 -2.25
C VAL A 81 3.47 4.32 -1.08
N ASP A 82 2.45 3.50 -1.36
CA ASP A 82 1.71 2.78 -0.34
C ASP A 82 2.61 1.76 0.37
N SER A 83 2.40 1.60 1.68
CA SER A 83 3.16 0.64 2.49
C SER A 83 2.83 -0.81 2.15
N GLU A 84 1.73 -1.02 1.42
CA GLU A 84 1.29 -2.32 0.90
C GLU A 84 1.89 -2.64 -0.49
N SER A 85 3.02 -2.03 -0.83
CA SER A 85 3.71 -2.24 -2.11
C SER A 85 5.12 -2.79 -1.93
N VAL A 86 5.64 -3.44 -2.98
CA VAL A 86 7.05 -3.80 -3.10
C VAL A 86 7.67 -3.17 -4.34
N LEU A 87 8.79 -2.49 -4.14
CA LEU A 87 9.58 -1.88 -5.21
C LEU A 87 10.55 -2.94 -5.77
N LEU A 88 10.42 -3.22 -7.07
CA LEU A 88 11.27 -4.19 -7.79
C LEU A 88 12.40 -3.50 -8.55
N GLN A 89 12.17 -2.27 -9.03
CA GLN A 89 13.11 -1.51 -9.84
C GLN A 89 13.05 -0.02 -9.48
N ALA A 90 14.08 0.75 -9.84
CA ALA A 90 14.05 2.20 -9.67
C ALA A 90 12.89 2.83 -10.49
N ILE A 91 12.21 3.79 -9.87
CA ILE A 91 11.07 4.55 -10.43
C ILE A 91 11.35 6.06 -10.48
N ASP A 92 12.62 6.45 -10.40
CA ASP A 92 13.06 7.84 -10.32
C ASP A 92 12.69 8.64 -11.58
N GLU A 93 12.50 7.96 -12.72
CA GLU A 93 12.02 8.58 -13.94
C GLU A 93 10.67 9.28 -13.77
N LEU A 94 9.85 8.89 -12.78
CA LEU A 94 8.60 9.59 -12.48
C LEU A 94 8.86 11.06 -12.13
N PHE A 95 9.99 11.41 -11.51
CA PHE A 95 10.33 12.81 -11.21
C PHE A 95 10.61 13.66 -12.46
N THR A 96 10.85 13.03 -13.62
CA THR A 96 11.03 13.72 -14.91
C THR A 96 9.72 14.09 -15.59
N LEU A 97 8.58 13.60 -15.08
CA LEU A 97 7.26 13.93 -15.62
C LEU A 97 6.98 15.45 -15.59
N PRO A 98 6.21 15.98 -16.54
CA PRO A 98 5.81 17.38 -16.55
C PRO A 98 5.22 17.85 -15.20
N PRO A 99 5.34 19.14 -14.84
CA PRO A 99 4.74 19.67 -13.63
C PRO A 99 3.22 19.50 -13.65
N ALA A 100 2.67 18.89 -12.60
CA ALA A 100 1.24 18.77 -12.33
C ALA A 100 1.02 18.79 -10.81
N PRO A 101 -0.17 19.18 -10.29
CA PRO A 101 -0.47 19.08 -8.87
C PRO A 101 -0.26 17.66 -8.34
N VAL A 102 -0.69 16.67 -9.12
CA VAL A 102 -0.49 15.25 -8.85
C VAL A 102 -0.43 14.47 -10.16
N ALA A 103 0.39 13.41 -10.19
CA ALA A 103 0.40 12.40 -11.23
C ALA A 103 0.16 11.00 -10.64
N MET A 104 -0.68 10.19 -11.30
CA MET A 104 -1.12 8.88 -10.82
C MET A 104 -1.35 7.88 -11.97
N PRO A 105 -1.26 6.57 -11.72
CA PRO A 105 -1.69 5.55 -12.67
C PRO A 105 -3.20 5.36 -12.63
N ARG A 106 -3.75 4.72 -13.66
CA ARG A 106 -5.15 4.24 -13.63
C ARG A 106 -5.29 3.03 -12.71
N ALA A 107 -6.41 2.98 -11.98
CA ALA A 107 -6.88 1.77 -11.31
C ALA A 107 -7.54 0.85 -12.35
N TYR A 108 -6.73 0.18 -13.18
CA TYR A 108 -7.22 -0.55 -14.36
C TYR A 108 -8.27 -1.62 -14.04
N TRP A 109 -8.25 -2.16 -12.81
CA TRP A 109 -9.17 -3.19 -12.32
C TRP A 109 -10.58 -2.65 -12.02
N ILE A 110 -10.78 -1.34 -11.93
CA ILE A 110 -12.09 -0.73 -11.70
C ILE A 110 -12.68 -0.29 -13.03
N PHE A 111 -13.13 -1.22 -13.87
CA PHE A 111 -13.75 -0.92 -15.16
C PHE A 111 -15.28 -0.97 -15.08
N PRO A 112 -16.04 -0.08 -15.76
CA PRO A 112 -15.63 0.94 -16.75
C PRO A 112 -15.22 2.30 -16.17
N GLN A 113 -15.18 2.45 -14.84
CA GLN A 113 -14.87 3.72 -14.22
C GLN A 113 -13.40 4.10 -14.44
N LYS A 114 -13.13 5.24 -15.06
CA LYS A 114 -11.77 5.67 -15.40
C LYS A 114 -11.02 6.28 -14.19
N LEU A 115 -11.02 5.57 -13.06
CA LEU A 115 -10.43 6.03 -11.80
C LEU A 115 -8.91 5.96 -11.80
N LEU A 116 -8.32 6.81 -10.98
CA LEU A 116 -6.90 6.84 -10.64
C LEU A 116 -6.66 6.00 -9.38
N SER A 117 -5.46 5.45 -9.25
CA SER A 117 -5.05 4.75 -8.05
C SER A 117 -4.06 5.57 -7.24
N SER A 118 -4.26 5.63 -5.93
CA SER A 118 -3.47 6.42 -4.98
C SER A 118 -2.31 5.66 -4.34
N HIS A 119 -2.10 4.37 -4.67
CA HIS A 119 -0.99 3.57 -4.13
C HIS A 119 0.38 4.11 -4.56
N VAL A 120 0.45 4.88 -5.64
CA VAL A 120 1.64 5.64 -6.02
C VAL A 120 1.23 6.99 -6.60
N MET A 121 1.73 8.07 -6.02
CA MET A 121 1.39 9.44 -6.41
C MET A 121 2.65 10.29 -6.47
N LEU A 122 2.90 10.91 -7.63
CA LEU A 122 3.89 11.98 -7.73
C LEU A 122 3.18 13.32 -7.47
N ILE A 123 3.49 13.94 -6.35
CA ILE A 123 2.82 15.12 -5.85
C ILE A 123 3.73 16.33 -6.03
N LYS A 124 3.16 17.47 -6.42
CA LYS A 124 3.76 18.79 -6.23
C LYS A 124 3.18 19.40 -4.95
N PRO A 125 3.91 19.38 -3.82
CA PRO A 125 3.38 19.84 -2.55
C PRO A 125 2.93 21.30 -2.60
N SER A 126 1.79 21.61 -1.96
CA SER A 126 1.20 22.94 -1.94
C SER A 126 0.26 23.06 -0.75
N LYS A 127 0.43 24.12 0.05
CA LYS A 127 -0.48 24.44 1.16
C LYS A 127 -1.90 24.68 0.65
N THR A 128 -2.06 25.27 -0.53
CA THR A 128 -3.37 25.51 -1.15
C THR A 128 -4.05 24.20 -1.53
N GLU A 129 -3.32 23.27 -2.15
CA GLU A 129 -3.88 21.95 -2.48
C GLU A 129 -4.18 21.15 -1.21
N LEU A 130 -3.33 21.23 -0.19
CA LEU A 130 -3.59 20.60 1.10
C LEU A 130 -4.89 21.11 1.71
N THR A 131 -5.12 22.44 1.75
CA THR A 131 -6.39 22.99 2.25
C THR A 131 -7.58 22.43 1.49
N ARG A 132 -7.52 22.41 0.15
CA ARG A 132 -8.59 21.87 -0.71
C ARG A 132 -8.85 20.38 -0.45
N ILE A 133 -7.79 19.60 -0.22
CA ILE A 133 -7.90 18.18 0.13
C ILE A 133 -8.53 18.03 1.52
N MET A 134 -8.10 18.81 2.50
CA MET A 134 -8.61 18.72 3.87
C MET A 134 -10.08 19.15 3.97
N GLU A 135 -10.50 20.16 3.20
CA GLU A 135 -11.92 20.51 3.04
C GLU A 135 -12.73 19.32 2.49
N ARG A 136 -12.17 18.58 1.53
CA ARG A 136 -12.82 17.38 0.99
C ARG A 136 -12.88 16.24 2.02
N VAL A 137 -11.79 15.98 2.75
CA VAL A 137 -11.74 14.96 3.81
C VAL A 137 -12.77 15.27 4.91
N GLN A 138 -12.96 16.55 5.27
CA GLN A 138 -13.99 16.95 6.22
C GLN A 138 -15.42 16.70 5.73
N ALA A 139 -15.64 16.72 4.42
CA ALA A 139 -16.93 16.44 3.78
C ALA A 139 -17.11 14.95 3.42
N ALA A 140 -16.12 14.09 3.66
CA ALA A 140 -16.15 12.69 3.27
C ALA A 140 -17.25 11.91 4.01
N VAL A 141 -17.89 10.99 3.30
CA VAL A 141 -18.92 10.11 3.87
C VAL A 141 -18.34 8.77 4.31
N TYR A 142 -19.12 8.01 5.10
CA TYR A 142 -18.70 6.67 5.54
C TYR A 142 -18.43 5.75 4.34
N GLY A 143 -17.31 5.03 4.40
CA GLY A 143 -16.82 4.15 3.36
C GLY A 143 -15.90 4.81 2.33
N GLU A 144 -15.67 6.12 2.41
CA GLU A 144 -14.68 6.80 1.56
C GLU A 144 -13.28 6.71 2.17
N TYR A 145 -12.30 6.40 1.32
CA TYR A 145 -10.89 6.34 1.64
C TYR A 145 -10.13 7.34 0.77
N ASP A 146 -8.80 7.36 0.89
CA ASP A 146 -7.94 8.25 0.12
C ASP A 146 -8.20 8.20 -1.41
N MET A 147 -8.51 7.03 -1.97
CA MET A 147 -8.86 6.80 -3.37
C MET A 147 -10.06 7.64 -3.82
N GLU A 148 -11.15 7.66 -3.03
CA GLU A 148 -12.36 8.42 -3.34
C GLU A 148 -12.06 9.92 -3.32
N ILE A 149 -11.35 10.39 -2.29
CA ILE A 149 -10.97 11.80 -2.12
C ILE A 149 -10.15 12.29 -3.32
N VAL A 150 -9.08 11.58 -3.69
CA VAL A 150 -8.23 12.00 -4.82
C VAL A 150 -8.96 11.94 -6.15
N ASN A 151 -9.81 10.93 -6.37
CA ASN A 151 -10.57 10.83 -7.62
C ASN A 151 -11.61 11.95 -7.73
N GLN A 152 -12.26 12.33 -6.63
CA GLN A 152 -13.21 13.44 -6.66
C GLN A 152 -12.56 14.80 -6.93
N LEU A 153 -11.27 14.95 -6.63
CA LEU A 153 -10.51 16.21 -6.83
C LEU A 153 -9.74 16.24 -8.16
N TYR A 154 -9.19 15.10 -8.58
CA TYR A 154 -8.12 15.04 -9.58
C TYR A 154 -8.37 14.10 -10.76
N ARG A 155 -9.44 13.29 -10.78
CA ARG A 155 -9.71 12.31 -11.87
C ARG A 155 -9.60 12.90 -13.29
N ASP A 156 -10.02 14.15 -13.46
CA ASP A 156 -10.11 14.82 -14.76
C ASP A 156 -8.96 15.82 -14.99
N SER A 157 -8.06 16.01 -14.01
CA SER A 157 -6.99 17.02 -14.06
C SER A 157 -5.58 16.52 -13.71
N ALA A 158 -5.47 15.32 -13.13
CA ALA A 158 -4.17 14.71 -12.84
C ALA A 158 -3.40 14.40 -14.13
N LEU A 159 -2.09 14.51 -14.05
CA LEU A 159 -1.23 13.88 -15.05
C LEU A 159 -1.31 12.36 -14.89
N MET A 160 -1.53 11.61 -15.96
CA MET A 160 -1.59 10.15 -15.90
C MET A 160 -0.31 9.53 -16.41
N PHE A 161 0.23 8.55 -15.69
CA PHE A 161 1.29 7.68 -16.20
C PHE A 161 0.79 6.24 -16.39
N PRO A 162 1.44 5.43 -17.24
CA PRO A 162 0.97 4.08 -17.58
C PRO A 162 0.88 3.18 -16.35
N HIS A 163 -0.21 2.43 -16.15
CA HIS A 163 -0.35 1.56 -14.98
C HIS A 163 0.54 0.32 -15.03
N ARG A 164 0.83 -0.20 -16.23
CA ARG A 164 1.47 -1.51 -16.46
C ARG A 164 2.72 -1.77 -15.62
N ARG A 165 3.60 -0.77 -15.48
CA ARG A 165 4.86 -0.87 -14.73
C ARG A 165 4.75 -0.52 -13.25
N TYR A 166 3.78 0.30 -12.88
CA TYR A 166 3.74 0.94 -11.56
C TYR A 166 2.55 0.50 -10.70
N ALA A 167 1.61 -0.27 -11.25
CA ALA A 167 0.35 -0.61 -10.59
C ALA A 167 -0.05 -2.08 -10.78
N LEU A 168 0.91 -2.99 -10.97
CA LEU A 168 0.61 -4.41 -11.05
C LEU A 168 0.08 -4.89 -9.69
N LEU A 169 -1.16 -5.38 -9.67
CA LEU A 169 -1.70 -6.03 -8.48
C LEU A 169 -1.17 -7.46 -8.38
N SER A 170 -0.77 -7.90 -7.19
CA SER A 170 -0.47 -9.31 -6.94
C SER A 170 -1.65 -10.23 -7.27
N GLY A 171 -2.88 -9.78 -7.00
CA GLY A 171 -4.09 -10.52 -7.33
C GLY A 171 -4.31 -10.70 -8.84
N GLU A 172 -3.62 -9.93 -9.69
CA GLU A 172 -3.68 -10.09 -11.15
C GLU A 172 -3.24 -11.48 -11.58
N PHE A 173 -2.26 -12.09 -10.89
CA PHE A 173 -1.81 -13.45 -11.21
C PHE A 173 -2.87 -14.52 -10.96
N CYS A 174 -3.89 -14.22 -10.14
CA CYS A 174 -5.00 -15.13 -9.86
C CYS A 174 -6.20 -14.92 -10.81
N ASN A 175 -6.19 -13.89 -11.66
CA ASN A 175 -7.25 -13.65 -12.62
C ASN A 175 -7.14 -14.59 -13.83
N ASP A 176 -8.28 -14.92 -14.44
CA ASP A 176 -8.31 -15.64 -15.73
C ASP A 176 -8.27 -14.69 -16.94
N ASN A 177 -8.60 -13.41 -16.72
CA ASN A 177 -8.67 -12.40 -17.79
C ASN A 177 -7.83 -11.17 -17.43
N HIS A 178 -6.73 -11.01 -18.17
CA HIS A 178 -5.75 -9.95 -17.95
C HIS A 178 -5.90 -8.76 -18.90
N THR A 179 -6.97 -8.72 -19.71
CA THR A 179 -7.18 -7.69 -20.75
C THR A 179 -7.11 -6.27 -20.18
N LEU A 180 -7.61 -6.05 -18.97
CA LEU A 180 -7.58 -4.74 -18.31
C LEU A 180 -6.16 -4.33 -17.91
N HIS A 181 -5.36 -5.28 -17.40
CA HIS A 181 -3.96 -5.02 -17.09
C HIS A 181 -3.14 -4.78 -18.36
N LEU A 182 -3.30 -5.62 -19.38
CA LEU A 182 -2.57 -5.52 -20.64
C LEU A 182 -3.01 -4.30 -21.47
N GLY A 183 -4.25 -3.84 -21.29
CA GLY A 183 -4.84 -2.78 -22.10
C GLY A 183 -5.14 -3.21 -23.54
N SER A 184 -5.09 -4.52 -23.82
CA SER A 184 -5.24 -5.12 -25.14
C SER A 184 -5.91 -6.48 -25.01
N GLY A 185 -6.88 -6.78 -25.88
CA GLY A 185 -7.48 -8.10 -26.00
C GLY A 185 -6.73 -9.05 -26.94
N ILE A 186 -5.62 -8.59 -27.51
CA ILE A 186 -4.78 -9.35 -28.46
C ILE A 186 -3.50 -9.83 -27.79
N GLU A 187 -2.98 -9.04 -26.85
CA GLU A 187 -1.76 -9.39 -26.14
C GLU A 187 -2.00 -10.59 -25.22
N VAL A 188 -1.08 -11.55 -25.27
CA VAL A 188 -1.15 -12.77 -24.47
C VAL A 188 -0.49 -12.50 -23.11
N TRP A 189 -1.15 -12.93 -22.04
CA TRP A 189 -0.57 -12.90 -20.71
C TRP A 189 0.63 -13.84 -20.62
N ASP A 190 1.79 -13.26 -20.31
CA ASP A 190 2.99 -13.99 -19.92
C ASP A 190 3.41 -13.50 -18.52
N PRO A 191 3.28 -14.34 -17.48
CA PRO A 191 3.56 -13.95 -16.11
C PRO A 191 5.04 -13.58 -15.90
N VAL A 192 5.98 -14.14 -16.68
CA VAL A 192 7.41 -13.81 -16.58
C VAL A 192 7.67 -12.42 -17.14
N SER A 193 7.18 -12.15 -18.35
CA SER A 193 7.32 -10.84 -18.98
C SER A 193 6.68 -9.74 -18.13
N VAL A 194 5.45 -9.96 -17.64
CA VAL A 194 4.74 -8.99 -16.79
C VAL A 194 5.48 -8.73 -15.49
N TYR A 195 5.95 -9.78 -14.79
CA TYR A 195 6.75 -9.63 -13.58
C TYR A 195 8.07 -8.88 -13.84
N SER A 196 8.75 -9.18 -14.95
CA SER A 196 10.01 -8.52 -15.32
C SER A 196 9.85 -7.05 -15.70
N GLU A 197 8.69 -6.68 -16.27
CA GLU A 197 8.37 -5.30 -16.62
C GLU A 197 7.92 -4.48 -15.39
N ALA A 198 7.32 -5.13 -14.39
CA ALA A 198 6.86 -4.47 -13.18
C ALA A 198 8.00 -3.82 -12.41
N LYS A 199 7.80 -2.55 -12.06
CA LYS A 199 8.68 -1.77 -11.17
C LYS A 199 8.11 -1.68 -9.76
N LEU A 200 6.79 -1.68 -9.64
CA LEU A 200 6.08 -1.66 -8.37
C LEU A 200 4.93 -2.67 -8.42
N ILE A 201 4.83 -3.51 -7.38
CA ILE A 201 3.70 -4.41 -7.17
C ILE A 201 2.94 -3.96 -5.93
N HIS A 202 1.60 -3.88 -6.04
CA HIS A 202 0.71 -3.53 -4.93
C HIS A 202 -0.07 -4.76 -4.47
N PHE A 203 0.02 -5.10 -3.18
CA PHE A 203 -0.57 -6.31 -2.64
C PHE A 203 -2.09 -6.20 -2.49
N SER A 204 -2.87 -6.95 -3.27
CA SER A 204 -4.33 -6.86 -3.32
C SER A 204 -5.00 -8.22 -3.55
N ASP A 205 -4.86 -9.15 -2.60
CA ASP A 205 -5.31 -10.54 -2.72
C ASP A 205 -6.43 -10.90 -1.73
N TRP A 206 -7.37 -9.99 -1.47
CA TRP A 206 -8.49 -10.29 -0.55
C TRP A 206 -9.17 -11.64 -0.94
N PRO A 207 -9.46 -12.53 0.03
CA PRO A 207 -9.42 -12.36 1.48
C PRO A 207 -8.08 -12.73 2.16
N LEU A 208 -7.02 -13.00 1.38
CA LEU A 208 -5.71 -13.31 1.95
C LEU A 208 -5.17 -12.09 2.71
N PRO A 209 -4.59 -12.28 3.91
CA PRO A 209 -4.00 -11.16 4.61
C PRO A 209 -2.73 -10.68 3.88
N LYS A 210 -2.31 -9.47 4.20
CA LYS A 210 -1.11 -8.84 3.65
C LYS A 210 0.15 -9.67 3.97
N PRO A 211 1.20 -9.62 3.13
CA PRO A 211 2.35 -10.55 3.21
C PRO A 211 3.17 -10.50 4.50
N TRP A 212 3.03 -9.45 5.32
CA TRP A 212 3.65 -9.35 6.66
C TRP A 212 2.84 -9.99 7.78
N LYS A 213 1.64 -10.51 7.50
CA LYS A 213 0.84 -11.26 8.46
C LYS A 213 1.03 -12.76 8.24
N PRO A 214 0.93 -13.59 9.29
CA PRO A 214 0.93 -15.04 9.13
C PRO A 214 -0.21 -15.49 8.20
N ILE A 215 0.10 -16.42 7.30
CA ILE A 215 -0.87 -17.02 6.38
C ILE A 215 -0.91 -18.52 6.67
N ALA A 216 -2.09 -19.05 6.96
CA ALA A 216 -2.29 -20.51 7.07
C ALA A 216 -2.01 -21.17 5.72
N GLU A 217 -1.25 -22.27 5.73
CA GLU A 217 -0.84 -22.94 4.49
C GLU A 217 -2.04 -23.39 3.67
N GLU A 218 -3.08 -23.89 4.31
CA GLU A 218 -4.33 -24.31 3.67
C GLU A 218 -4.95 -23.15 2.90
N LYS A 219 -4.97 -21.94 3.50
CA LYS A 219 -5.56 -20.76 2.86
C LYS A 219 -4.71 -20.26 1.69
N ARG A 220 -3.38 -20.34 1.81
CA ARG A 220 -2.47 -20.02 0.71
C ARG A 220 -2.68 -20.96 -0.47
N LEU A 221 -2.78 -22.26 -0.21
CA LEU A 221 -3.00 -23.28 -1.24
C LEU A 221 -4.35 -23.14 -1.94
N GLU A 222 -5.37 -22.66 -1.22
CA GLU A 222 -6.71 -22.37 -1.77
C GLU A 222 -6.72 -21.15 -2.71
N VAL A 223 -5.93 -20.11 -2.41
CA VAL A 223 -5.99 -18.81 -3.12
C VAL A 223 -4.93 -18.66 -4.21
N GLN A 224 -3.82 -19.41 -4.14
CA GLN A 224 -2.75 -19.31 -5.14
C GLN A 224 -3.27 -19.56 -6.58
N PRO A 225 -2.63 -18.96 -7.60
CA PRO A 225 -3.02 -19.16 -8.99
C PRO A 225 -3.08 -20.63 -9.40
N ASN A 226 -4.01 -20.99 -10.29
CA ASN A 226 -4.01 -22.31 -10.92
C ASN A 226 -2.84 -22.45 -11.90
N CYS A 227 -2.32 -23.67 -12.05
CA CYS A 227 -1.42 -23.95 -13.18
C CYS A 227 -2.25 -24.00 -14.46
N THR A 228 -1.70 -23.42 -15.52
CA THR A 228 -2.32 -23.44 -16.85
C THR A 228 -1.74 -24.59 -17.66
N ARG A 229 -2.25 -24.80 -18.88
CA ARG A 229 -1.68 -25.73 -19.84
C ARG A 229 -1.20 -24.98 -21.06
N THR A 230 0.04 -25.26 -21.46
CA THR A 230 0.61 -24.79 -22.72
C THR A 230 -0.08 -25.45 -23.92
N ALA A 231 0.14 -24.91 -25.12
CA ALA A 231 -0.39 -25.48 -26.37
C ALA A 231 0.01 -26.95 -26.58
N ASP A 232 1.19 -27.35 -26.09
CA ASP A 232 1.72 -28.71 -26.17
C ASP A 232 1.20 -29.64 -25.05
N GLY A 233 0.26 -29.14 -24.22
CA GLY A 233 -0.37 -29.89 -23.14
C GLY A 233 0.48 -30.01 -21.87
N MET A 234 1.66 -29.39 -21.82
CA MET A 234 2.47 -29.33 -20.60
C MET A 234 1.86 -28.37 -19.59
N GLU A 235 1.89 -28.76 -18.32
CA GLU A 235 1.47 -27.91 -17.21
C GLU A 235 2.45 -26.75 -17.01
N ASP A 236 1.93 -25.53 -16.93
CA ASP A 236 2.68 -24.31 -16.65
C ASP A 236 2.18 -23.68 -15.33
N CYS A 237 3.03 -23.81 -14.30
CA CYS A 237 2.80 -23.24 -12.97
C CYS A 237 3.55 -21.93 -12.74
N THR A 238 4.11 -21.30 -13.77
CA THR A 238 5.02 -20.16 -13.62
C THR A 238 4.37 -18.99 -12.88
N GLY A 239 3.11 -18.66 -13.20
CA GLY A 239 2.34 -17.64 -12.47
C GLY A 239 2.16 -17.96 -10.99
N ARG A 240 1.86 -19.23 -10.65
CA ARG A 240 1.78 -19.71 -9.26
C ARG A 240 3.12 -19.59 -8.53
N THR A 241 4.23 -19.95 -9.19
CA THR A 241 5.57 -19.85 -8.60
C THR A 241 5.93 -18.39 -8.32
N ILE A 242 5.70 -17.48 -9.27
CA ILE A 242 5.95 -16.05 -9.09
C ILE A 242 5.09 -15.50 -7.94
N TRP A 243 3.78 -15.75 -7.95
CA TRP A 243 2.88 -15.25 -6.92
C TRP A 243 3.27 -15.71 -5.52
N ASN A 244 3.60 -17.01 -5.35
CA ASN A 244 4.06 -17.51 -4.05
C ASN A 244 5.37 -16.85 -3.60
N ARG A 245 6.30 -16.60 -4.54
CA ARG A 245 7.55 -15.88 -4.25
C ARG A 245 7.33 -14.45 -3.79
N LEU A 246 6.35 -13.73 -4.34
CA LEU A 246 5.99 -12.38 -3.86
C LEU A 246 5.74 -12.37 -2.35
N TYR A 247 5.04 -13.38 -1.84
CA TYR A 247 4.74 -13.52 -0.42
C TYR A 247 5.94 -14.00 0.40
N THR A 248 6.61 -15.08 -0.03
CA THR A 248 7.72 -15.65 0.73
C THR A 248 8.91 -14.69 0.80
N ASP A 249 9.24 -14.03 -0.30
CA ASP A 249 10.40 -13.15 -0.39
C ASP A 249 10.15 -11.85 0.38
N PHE A 250 8.93 -11.31 0.32
CA PHE A 250 8.55 -10.16 1.14
C PHE A 250 8.64 -10.49 2.63
N SER A 251 8.08 -11.63 3.04
CA SER A 251 8.12 -12.07 4.44
C SER A 251 9.55 -12.29 4.92
N ALA A 252 10.40 -12.95 4.13
CA ALA A 252 11.81 -13.18 4.44
C ALA A 252 12.59 -11.86 4.57
N LYS A 253 12.44 -10.95 3.60
CA LYS A 253 13.10 -9.63 3.64
C LYS A 253 12.64 -8.80 4.83
N ARG A 254 11.34 -8.81 5.14
CA ARG A 254 10.82 -8.14 6.33
C ARG A 254 11.42 -8.74 7.60
N LYS A 255 11.50 -10.06 7.70
CA LYS A 255 12.09 -10.76 8.85
C LYS A 255 13.54 -10.34 9.08
N GLU A 256 14.35 -10.31 8.03
CA GLU A 256 15.75 -9.88 8.08
C GLU A 256 15.91 -8.45 8.63
N ILE A 257 14.99 -7.55 8.28
CA ILE A 257 15.05 -6.14 8.71
C ILE A 257 14.46 -5.96 10.12
N CYS A 258 13.35 -6.62 10.43
CA CYS A 258 12.51 -6.34 11.60
C CYS A 258 12.74 -7.24 12.82
N ASP A 259 13.29 -8.46 12.69
CA ASP A 259 13.39 -9.43 13.81
C ASP A 259 14.63 -9.23 14.73
N HIS A 260 15.09 -7.99 14.94
CA HIS A 260 16.34 -7.75 15.70
C HIS A 260 16.19 -7.84 17.23
N GLU A 261 15.01 -8.09 17.81
CA GLU A 261 14.86 -8.20 19.28
C GLU A 261 14.00 -9.39 19.71
N ARG A 262 14.55 -10.60 19.54
CA ARG A 262 14.23 -11.76 20.39
C ARG A 262 15.44 -12.48 20.96
N THR A 263 16.67 -12.05 20.64
CA THR A 263 17.89 -12.82 20.96
C THR A 263 18.84 -12.15 21.94
N SER A 264 18.50 -10.98 22.51
CA SER A 264 19.41 -10.26 23.41
C SER A 264 18.87 -9.93 24.81
N ASP A 265 17.72 -10.44 25.25
CA ASP A 265 17.25 -10.26 26.64
C ASP A 265 16.90 -11.59 27.34
N ASN A 266 17.80 -11.99 28.25
CA ASN A 266 17.66 -12.91 29.40
C ASN A 266 16.83 -14.22 29.29
N PRO A 267 17.47 -15.41 29.36
CA PRO A 267 16.77 -16.71 29.37
C PRO A 267 16.13 -17.11 30.72
N SER A 268 15.72 -16.15 31.56
CA SER A 268 15.35 -16.44 32.97
C SER A 268 13.90 -16.15 33.37
N LEU A 269 12.96 -15.92 32.44
CA LEU A 269 11.56 -15.64 32.79
C LEU A 269 10.51 -16.60 32.19
N ASP A 270 10.93 -17.69 31.54
CA ASP A 270 9.99 -18.68 31.00
C ASP A 270 9.73 -19.84 31.98
N LYS A 271 9.23 -19.50 33.17
CA LYS A 271 8.62 -20.45 34.11
C LYS A 271 7.56 -19.78 34.97
N SER A 272 6.44 -19.40 34.36
CA SER A 272 5.13 -19.49 35.02
C SER A 272 4.04 -19.04 34.05
N MET A 273 3.35 -20.01 33.46
CA MET A 273 1.89 -20.03 33.33
C MET A 273 1.50 -21.28 32.53
N SER A 274 1.68 -22.42 33.20
CA SER A 274 0.96 -23.65 32.91
C SER A 274 -0.04 -23.86 34.05
N HIS A 275 -1.28 -23.42 33.86
CA HIS A 275 -2.49 -23.95 34.48
C HIS A 275 -3.68 -23.65 33.57
#